data_AF-A0A653F8Q0-F1
#
_entry.id   AF-A0A653F8Q0-F1
#
_cell.length_a   1.000
_cell.length_b   1.000
_cell.length_c   1.000
_cell.angle_alpha   90.00
_cell.angle_beta   90.00
_cell.angle_gamma   90.00
#
_symmetry.space_group_name_H-M   'P 1'
#
loop_
_entity.id
_entity.type
_entity.pdbx_description
1 polymer ?
#
loop_
_entity_poly.entity_id
_entity_poly.type
_entity_poly.pdbx_seq_one_letter_code
_entity_poly.pdbx_strand_id
1 'polypeptide(L)'
;MNAITDVGGIRVGHYQRLDPDASLGAGWACGVTVVLPPPGTVAAVDCRGGAPGTRETDLLDPVNSVRFVDAVLLAGGSAYGLAAADGVMRWLEEHQRGVTVGMGGAGVVPIVPAAVIFDLPVGGWNCRPGADFGYLACDAAGTDVATGTVGAGVGARAGLLKGGVGTASITLPSGVTVGAVVVVNSVGNVVDPATGLPWMAELIDEFELTKPPAEQAEALAQLPTEASPMNTTIGVVATDAVLSPAACRRVAIAAHDGLARSIRPAHTPLDGDTVFALATGAVEVPPDPGLPAALSPETGLVSAVGAAAGDCLARAVLAGVIAAAPVAGIPSYRAMLPGAFGTRAEGNG
;
A
#
# COMPACT_ATOMS: atom_id res chain seq x y z
N MET A 1 5.52 -5.17 -16.86
CA MET A 1 4.82 -4.36 -15.85
C MET A 1 4.67 -5.24 -14.62
N ASN A 2 4.89 -4.68 -13.44
CA ASN A 2 4.88 -5.35 -12.13
C ASN A 2 4.22 -4.40 -11.14
N ALA A 3 2.93 -4.10 -11.36
CA ALA A 3 2.20 -3.07 -10.65
C ALA A 3 0.72 -3.42 -10.44
N ILE A 4 0.07 -2.78 -9.46
CA ILE A 4 -1.37 -3.00 -9.19
C ILE A 4 -2.27 -2.74 -10.39
N THR A 5 -1.83 -1.87 -11.31
CA THR A 5 -2.52 -1.51 -12.55
C THR A 5 -2.47 -2.61 -13.63
N ASP A 6 -1.72 -3.69 -13.40
CA ASP A 6 -1.83 -4.92 -14.21
C ASP A 6 -3.20 -5.59 -14.00
N VAL A 7 -3.89 -5.31 -12.89
CA VAL A 7 -5.30 -5.66 -12.70
C VAL A 7 -6.16 -4.71 -13.52
N GLY A 8 -6.85 -5.26 -14.52
CA GLY A 8 -7.61 -4.49 -15.50
C GLY A 8 -8.57 -3.47 -14.89
N GLY A 9 -8.46 -2.21 -15.34
CA GLY A 9 -9.32 -1.09 -14.94
C GLY A 9 -8.87 -0.32 -13.70
N ILE A 10 -7.89 -0.82 -12.94
CA ILE A 10 -7.30 -0.09 -11.82
C ILE A 10 -6.46 1.07 -12.33
N ARG A 11 -6.62 2.25 -11.72
CA ARG A 11 -5.73 3.41 -11.89
C ARG A 11 -5.19 3.86 -10.55
N VAL A 12 -3.97 4.40 -10.53
CA VAL A 12 -3.35 4.97 -9.33
C VAL A 12 -2.93 6.39 -9.63
N GLY A 13 -3.23 7.30 -8.71
CA GLY A 13 -2.81 8.69 -8.79
C GLY A 13 -2.14 9.14 -7.51
N HIS A 14 -1.15 10.02 -7.66
CA HIS A 14 -0.40 10.60 -6.56
C HIS A 14 -0.51 12.13 -6.63
N TYR A 15 -0.60 12.75 -5.46
CA TYR A 15 -0.33 14.17 -5.34
C TYR A 15 0.42 14.43 -4.05
N GLN A 16 1.41 15.31 -4.11
CA GLN A 16 2.29 15.59 -2.99
C GLN A 16 2.78 17.03 -3.00
N ARG A 17 3.27 17.46 -1.85
CA ARG A 17 4.15 18.61 -1.74
C ARG A 17 5.44 18.19 -1.04
N LEU A 18 6.55 18.59 -1.64
CA LEU A 18 7.89 18.39 -1.12
C LEU A 18 8.69 19.67 -1.36
N ASP A 19 9.05 20.37 -0.29
CA ASP A 19 9.93 21.54 -0.41
C ASP A 19 11.40 21.05 -0.51
N PRO A 20 12.25 21.67 -1.37
CA PRO A 20 13.63 21.24 -1.54
C PRO A 20 14.49 21.31 -0.26
N ASP A 21 14.12 22.18 0.67
CA ASP A 21 14.77 22.42 1.96
C ASP A 21 13.99 21.83 3.15
N ALA A 22 13.03 20.93 2.88
CA ALA A 22 12.29 20.24 3.92
C ALA A 22 13.24 19.52 4.88
N SER A 23 12.99 19.70 6.18
CA SER A 23 13.76 19.10 7.27
C SER A 23 12.81 18.65 8.37
N LEU A 24 13.29 17.83 9.32
CA LEU A 24 12.44 17.33 10.40
C LEU A 24 11.79 18.51 11.15
N GLY A 25 10.46 18.59 11.11
CA GLY A 25 9.69 19.66 11.72
C GLY A 25 9.48 20.93 10.87
N ALA A 26 9.97 20.99 9.63
CA ALA A 26 9.85 22.19 8.77
C ALA A 26 9.67 21.87 7.26
N GLY A 27 8.90 22.71 6.57
CA GLY A 27 8.62 22.57 5.12
C GLY A 27 7.59 21.49 4.78
N TRP A 28 7.23 21.38 3.51
CA TRP A 28 6.34 20.32 3.02
C TRP A 28 7.11 19.03 2.76
N ALA A 29 6.59 17.90 3.24
CA ALA A 29 7.09 16.56 2.95
C ALA A 29 5.98 15.51 3.13
N CYS A 30 4.86 15.68 2.45
CA CYS A 30 3.69 14.81 2.60
C CYS A 30 2.86 14.76 1.31
N GLY A 31 1.94 13.80 1.23
CA GLY A 31 1.06 13.66 0.08
C GLY A 31 0.01 12.59 0.25
N VAL A 32 -0.64 12.24 -0.84
CA VAL A 32 -1.70 11.23 -0.91
C VAL A 32 -1.52 10.34 -2.13
N THR A 33 -2.13 9.17 -2.06
CA THR A 33 -2.21 8.19 -3.14
C THR A 33 -3.63 7.67 -3.20
N VAL A 34 -4.24 7.74 -4.38
CA VAL A 34 -5.61 7.30 -4.62
C VAL A 34 -5.58 6.12 -5.58
N VAL A 35 -6.26 5.04 -5.21
CA VAL A 35 -6.54 3.92 -6.11
C VAL A 35 -7.97 4.08 -6.63
N LEU A 36 -8.12 4.26 -7.94
CA LEU A 36 -9.40 4.39 -8.64
C LEU A 36 -9.71 3.08 -9.39
N PRO A 37 -10.54 2.18 -8.81
CA PRO A 37 -11.00 1.00 -9.52
C PRO A 37 -12.08 1.33 -10.56
N PRO A 38 -12.41 0.40 -11.48
CA PRO A 38 -13.58 0.55 -12.34
C PRO A 38 -14.88 0.49 -11.51
N PRO A 39 -15.99 1.08 -12.00
CA PRO A 39 -17.30 0.95 -11.34
C PRO A 39 -17.69 -0.52 -11.10
N GLY A 40 -18.36 -0.79 -9.97
CA GLY A 40 -18.80 -2.15 -9.61
C GLY A 40 -17.73 -3.01 -8.93
N THR A 41 -16.62 -2.43 -8.49
CA THR A 41 -15.54 -3.16 -7.81
C THR A 41 -15.90 -3.48 -6.37
N VAL A 42 -15.90 -4.77 -6.02
CA VAL A 42 -16.16 -5.25 -4.65
C VAL A 42 -14.97 -4.94 -3.76
N ALA A 43 -15.21 -4.53 -2.52
CA ALA A 43 -14.14 -4.26 -1.58
C ALA A 43 -14.40 -4.79 -0.17
N ALA A 44 -13.29 -5.00 0.54
CA ALA A 44 -13.26 -5.25 1.98
C ALA A 44 -11.99 -4.64 2.59
N VAL A 45 -11.91 -4.60 3.90
CA VAL A 45 -10.73 -4.11 4.63
C VAL A 45 -10.39 -5.04 5.80
N ASP A 46 -9.11 -5.16 6.10
CA ASP A 46 -8.60 -5.68 7.36
C ASP A 46 -7.65 -4.64 7.97
N CYS A 47 -7.90 -4.34 9.25
CA CYS A 47 -7.07 -3.43 10.04
C CYS A 47 -6.47 -4.25 11.18
N ARG A 48 -5.14 -4.32 11.23
CA ARG A 48 -4.41 -5.20 12.16
C ARG A 48 -3.50 -4.45 13.12
N GLY A 49 -3.06 -3.25 12.75
CA GLY A 49 -2.27 -2.39 13.64
C GLY A 49 -3.07 -1.93 14.87
N GLY A 50 -2.38 -1.64 15.97
CA GLY A 50 -3.00 -1.18 17.22
C GLY A 50 -3.39 0.30 17.27
N ALA A 51 -2.96 1.12 16.31
CA ALA A 51 -3.23 2.56 16.28
C ALA A 51 -3.70 3.04 14.88
N PRO A 52 -4.83 2.53 14.36
CA PRO A 52 -5.30 2.91 13.03
C PRO A 52 -5.86 4.33 12.97
N GLY A 53 -5.62 5.01 11.85
CA GLY A 53 -6.37 6.18 11.42
C GLY A 53 -7.12 5.84 10.13
N THR A 54 -8.45 5.72 10.21
CA THR A 54 -9.25 5.26 9.08
C THR A 54 -10.52 6.08 8.90
N ARG A 55 -11.08 5.99 7.70
CA ARG A 55 -12.40 6.51 7.35
C ARG A 55 -13.16 5.42 6.60
N GLU A 56 -14.46 5.31 6.90
CA GLU A 56 -15.40 4.50 6.12
C GLU A 56 -15.01 3.01 6.01
N THR A 57 -14.43 2.45 7.07
CA THR A 57 -14.10 1.01 7.14
C THR A 57 -15.30 0.15 7.47
N ASP A 58 -16.21 0.63 8.33
CA ASP A 58 -17.38 -0.13 8.80
C ASP A 58 -18.31 -0.52 7.64
N LEU A 59 -18.49 0.35 6.65
CA LEU A 59 -19.33 0.04 5.48
C LEU A 59 -18.81 -1.13 4.65
N LEU A 60 -17.51 -1.46 4.77
CA LEU A 60 -16.86 -2.58 4.09
C LEU A 60 -16.98 -3.90 4.84
N ASP A 61 -17.64 -3.92 6.01
CA ASP A 61 -17.99 -5.19 6.64
C ASP A 61 -18.95 -5.97 5.72
N PRO A 62 -18.66 -7.26 5.41
CA PRO A 62 -19.50 -8.07 4.53
C PRO A 62 -20.99 -8.18 4.92
N VAL A 63 -21.37 -7.85 6.16
CA VAL A 63 -22.77 -7.84 6.60
C VAL A 63 -23.54 -6.58 6.15
N ASN A 64 -22.85 -5.54 5.74
CA ASN A 64 -23.44 -4.25 5.39
C ASN A 64 -23.88 -4.19 3.92
N SER A 65 -24.68 -3.16 3.60
CA SER A 65 -25.36 -3.06 2.30
C SER A 65 -24.47 -2.56 1.16
N VAL A 66 -23.43 -1.77 1.48
CA VAL A 66 -22.49 -1.24 0.50
C VAL A 66 -21.56 -2.37 0.06
N ARG A 67 -21.57 -2.66 -1.24
CA ARG A 67 -20.74 -3.72 -1.83
C ARG A 67 -19.59 -3.17 -2.65
N PHE A 68 -19.74 -1.98 -3.21
CA PHE A 68 -18.80 -1.42 -4.18
C PHE A 68 -18.19 -0.13 -3.67
N VAL A 69 -16.91 0.06 -3.96
CA VAL A 69 -16.17 1.30 -3.68
C VAL A 69 -15.85 2.02 -4.98
N ASP A 70 -15.71 3.34 -4.89
CA ASP A 70 -15.36 4.18 -6.03
C ASP A 70 -13.88 4.58 -6.05
N ALA A 71 -13.28 4.64 -4.86
CA ALA A 71 -11.86 4.93 -4.66
C ALA A 71 -11.38 4.40 -3.30
N VAL A 72 -10.08 4.20 -3.16
CA VAL A 72 -9.41 4.05 -1.86
C VAL A 72 -8.35 5.13 -1.71
N LEU A 73 -8.34 5.82 -0.59
CA LEU A 73 -7.36 6.86 -0.27
C LEU A 73 -6.31 6.33 0.74
N LEU A 74 -5.04 6.46 0.37
CA LEU A 74 -3.89 6.27 1.26
C LEU A 74 -3.23 7.64 1.45
N ALA A 75 -3.12 8.16 2.67
CA ALA A 75 -2.66 9.53 2.89
C ALA A 75 -1.60 9.67 3.99
N GLY A 76 -0.70 10.64 3.84
CA GLY A 76 0.10 11.17 4.93
C GLY A 76 -0.71 12.12 5.82
N GLY A 77 -0.07 12.75 6.80
CA GLY A 77 -0.66 13.75 7.68
C GLY A 77 -1.42 13.18 8.89
N SER A 78 -1.26 11.90 9.21
CA SER A 78 -2.00 11.22 10.27
C SER A 78 -3.52 11.42 10.11
N ALA A 79 -4.30 11.37 11.19
CA ALA A 79 -5.75 11.53 11.17
C ALA A 79 -6.23 12.78 10.42
N TYR A 80 -5.43 13.83 10.35
CA TYR A 80 -5.78 15.03 9.59
C TYR A 80 -5.78 14.82 8.08
N GLY A 81 -4.96 13.90 7.58
CA GLY A 81 -4.92 13.52 6.17
C GLY A 81 -6.22 12.91 5.66
N LEU A 82 -7.09 12.41 6.55
CA LEU A 82 -8.42 11.92 6.19
C LEU A 82 -9.29 13.01 5.53
N ALA A 83 -8.98 14.30 5.77
CA ALA A 83 -9.64 15.42 5.08
C ALA A 83 -9.41 15.43 3.56
N ALA A 84 -8.39 14.72 3.05
CA ALA A 84 -8.20 14.57 1.61
C ALA A 84 -9.31 13.73 0.96
N ALA A 85 -10.02 12.89 1.71
CA ALA A 85 -11.14 12.10 1.19
C ALA A 85 -12.26 12.98 0.64
N ASP A 86 -12.47 14.17 1.19
CA ASP A 86 -13.53 15.08 0.73
C ASP A 86 -13.27 15.56 -0.70
N GLY A 87 -12.00 15.74 -1.11
CA GLY A 87 -11.67 16.07 -2.50
C GLY A 87 -11.78 14.88 -3.45
N VAL A 88 -11.53 13.67 -2.97
CA VAL A 88 -11.80 12.44 -3.74
C VAL A 88 -13.30 12.31 -3.97
N MET A 89 -14.13 12.53 -2.95
CA MET A 89 -15.59 12.53 -3.08
C MET A 89 -16.05 13.60 -4.09
N ARG A 90 -15.54 14.84 -3.99
CA ARG A 90 -15.87 15.90 -4.95
C ARG A 90 -15.54 15.49 -6.38
N TRP A 91 -14.34 14.94 -6.61
CA TRP A 91 -13.95 14.49 -7.94
C TRP A 91 -14.88 13.38 -8.46
N LEU A 92 -15.21 12.40 -7.63
CA LEU A 92 -16.10 11.29 -8.00
C LEU A 92 -17.54 11.76 -8.30
N GLU A 93 -18.08 12.68 -7.50
CA GLU A 93 -19.40 13.26 -7.71
C GLU A 93 -19.47 14.01 -9.05
N GLU A 94 -18.48 14.84 -9.37
CA GLU A 94 -18.38 15.54 -10.67
C GLU A 94 -18.34 14.56 -11.86
N HIS A 95 -17.79 13.35 -11.64
CA HIS A 95 -17.74 12.27 -12.62
C HIS A 95 -18.91 11.28 -12.51
N GLN A 96 -19.94 11.59 -11.72
CA GLN A 96 -21.14 10.78 -11.52
C GLN A 96 -20.85 9.34 -11.06
N ARG A 97 -19.83 9.19 -10.19
CA ARG A 97 -19.42 7.93 -9.57
C ARG A 97 -19.85 7.88 -8.12
N GLY A 98 -20.65 6.89 -7.76
CA GLY A 98 -21.13 6.69 -6.41
C GLY A 98 -22.45 5.95 -6.36
N VAL A 99 -22.96 5.75 -5.15
CA VAL A 99 -24.29 5.20 -4.92
C VAL A 99 -25.32 6.20 -5.40
N THR A 100 -26.12 5.85 -6.40
CA THR A 100 -27.23 6.69 -6.86
C THR A 100 -28.29 6.82 -5.76
N VAL A 101 -28.60 8.05 -5.37
CA VAL A 101 -29.57 8.36 -4.30
C VAL A 101 -30.64 9.35 -4.79
N GLY A 102 -31.81 9.32 -4.12
CA GLY A 102 -32.96 10.19 -4.40
C GLY A 102 -33.98 9.61 -5.38
N MET A 103 -35.24 10.06 -5.28
CA MET A 103 -36.28 9.64 -6.23
C MET A 103 -35.91 10.13 -7.64
N GLY A 104 -35.71 9.20 -8.57
CA GLY A 104 -35.32 9.50 -9.95
C GLY A 104 -33.80 9.65 -10.18
N GLY A 105 -32.95 9.34 -9.19
CA GLY A 105 -31.49 9.34 -9.36
C GLY A 105 -30.87 10.74 -9.41
N ALA A 106 -31.32 11.64 -8.54
CA ALA A 106 -30.95 13.06 -8.55
C ALA A 106 -29.49 13.34 -8.16
N GLY A 107 -28.76 12.39 -7.57
CA GLY A 107 -27.35 12.55 -7.22
C GLY A 107 -26.66 11.22 -6.90
N VAL A 108 -25.34 11.29 -6.69
CA VAL A 108 -24.51 10.16 -6.29
C VAL A 108 -23.84 10.43 -4.94
N VAL A 109 -23.64 9.40 -4.13
CA VAL A 109 -22.84 9.43 -2.91
C VAL A 109 -21.64 8.51 -3.11
N PRO A 110 -20.44 9.06 -3.37
CA PRO A 110 -19.23 8.25 -3.56
C PRO A 110 -18.84 7.50 -2.29
N ILE A 111 -18.34 6.27 -2.44
CA ILE A 111 -17.81 5.45 -1.34
C ILE A 111 -16.28 5.50 -1.37
N VAL A 112 -15.69 6.17 -0.37
CA VAL A 112 -14.24 6.46 -0.32
C VAL A 112 -13.65 6.05 1.03
N PRO A 113 -13.41 4.75 1.26
CA PRO A 113 -12.61 4.29 2.39
C PRO A 113 -11.19 4.87 2.33
N ALA A 114 -10.63 5.16 3.51
CA ALA A 114 -9.29 5.70 3.62
C ALA A 114 -8.51 5.15 4.81
N ALA A 115 -7.19 5.17 4.69
CA ALA A 115 -6.25 4.97 5.79
C ALA A 115 -5.10 5.99 5.71
N VAL A 116 -4.48 6.29 6.85
CA VAL A 116 -3.42 7.30 6.94
C VAL A 116 -2.16 6.76 7.62
N ILE A 117 -1.01 7.32 7.23
CA ILE A 117 0.26 7.15 7.93
C ILE A 117 0.59 8.36 8.80
N PHE A 118 1.41 8.14 9.82
CA PHE A 118 1.98 9.23 10.62
C PHE A 118 3.34 9.67 10.05
N ASP A 119 3.36 10.82 9.37
CA ASP A 119 4.57 11.45 8.81
C ASP A 119 4.75 12.92 9.24
N LEU A 120 3.94 13.40 10.19
CA LEU A 120 3.93 14.79 10.66
C LEU A 120 5.31 15.36 11.05
N PRO A 121 6.24 14.59 11.66
CA PRO A 121 7.56 15.11 11.99
C PRO A 121 8.53 15.22 10.81
N VAL A 122 8.23 14.62 9.65
CA VAL A 122 9.14 14.61 8.49
C VAL A 122 9.16 15.96 7.78
N GLY A 123 8.04 16.68 7.80
CA GLY A 123 7.96 18.09 7.43
C GLY A 123 7.47 18.94 8.61
N GLY A 124 6.91 20.10 8.30
CA GLY A 124 6.27 20.97 9.28
C GLY A 124 4.93 20.41 9.75
N TRP A 125 4.65 20.50 11.05
CA TRP A 125 3.43 19.95 11.68
C TRP A 125 2.12 20.38 11.01
N ASN A 126 2.08 21.60 10.47
CA ASN A 126 0.90 22.16 9.79
C ASN A 126 0.89 21.90 8.27
N CYS A 127 1.92 21.27 7.71
CA CYS A 127 2.06 20.93 6.30
C CYS A 127 1.52 19.51 6.07
N ARG A 128 0.21 19.41 5.94
CA ARG A 128 -0.55 18.14 5.88
C ARG A 128 -1.51 18.15 4.68
N PRO A 129 -1.87 16.98 4.11
CA PRO A 129 -2.84 16.91 3.03
C PRO A 129 -4.22 17.47 3.43
N GLY A 130 -4.90 18.08 2.47
CA GLY A 130 -6.30 18.51 2.58
C GLY A 130 -7.10 18.09 1.34
N ALA A 131 -8.36 18.52 1.23
CA ALA A 131 -9.27 18.10 0.15
C ALA A 131 -8.63 18.21 -1.26
N ASP A 132 -7.97 19.33 -1.58
CA ASP A 132 -7.37 19.50 -2.91
C ASP A 132 -6.30 18.46 -3.25
N PHE A 133 -5.63 17.87 -2.25
CA PHE A 133 -4.67 16.78 -2.50
C PHE A 133 -5.39 15.54 -3.04
N GLY A 134 -6.52 15.16 -2.43
CA GLY A 134 -7.30 14.02 -2.88
C GLY A 134 -7.89 14.23 -4.27
N TYR A 135 -8.38 15.44 -4.55
CA TYR A 135 -8.91 15.80 -5.87
C TYR A 135 -7.82 15.71 -6.95
N LEU A 136 -6.67 16.35 -6.73
CA LEU A 136 -5.56 16.36 -7.68
C LEU A 136 -4.94 14.98 -7.88
N ALA A 137 -4.91 14.15 -6.85
CA ALA A 137 -4.49 12.75 -6.99
C ALA A 137 -5.47 11.93 -7.85
N CYS A 138 -6.78 12.19 -7.79
CA CYS A 138 -7.73 11.55 -8.69
C CYS A 138 -7.53 12.00 -10.14
N ASP A 139 -7.28 13.29 -10.35
CA ASP A 139 -7.03 13.86 -11.69
C ASP A 139 -5.76 13.29 -12.32
N ALA A 140 -4.71 13.07 -11.52
CA ALA A 140 -3.45 12.48 -11.95
C ALA A 140 -3.49 10.94 -12.11
N ALA A 141 -4.62 10.27 -11.83
CA ALA A 141 -4.67 8.82 -11.78
C ALA A 141 -4.55 8.16 -13.17
N GLY A 142 -3.53 7.30 -13.32
CA GLY A 142 -3.20 6.60 -14.57
C GLY A 142 -2.82 5.13 -14.34
N THR A 143 -2.34 4.49 -15.39
CA THR A 143 -1.85 3.10 -15.36
C THR A 143 -0.38 3.00 -15.00
N ASP A 144 0.39 4.06 -15.21
CA ASP A 144 1.80 4.13 -14.81
C ASP A 144 1.90 4.49 -13.33
N VAL A 145 2.36 3.53 -12.52
CA VAL A 145 2.45 3.71 -11.06
C VAL A 145 3.87 4.12 -10.68
N ALA A 146 4.03 5.37 -10.26
CA ALA A 146 5.30 5.82 -9.70
C ALA A 146 5.53 5.20 -8.31
N THR A 147 6.79 4.91 -7.99
CA THR A 147 7.20 4.31 -6.71
C THR A 147 8.28 5.14 -6.01
N GLY A 148 8.58 4.80 -4.75
CA GLY A 148 9.53 5.51 -3.92
C GLY A 148 8.93 6.75 -3.24
N THR A 149 9.60 7.88 -3.37
CA THR A 149 9.25 9.13 -2.67
C THR A 149 8.21 9.94 -3.46
N VAL A 150 7.01 9.40 -3.58
CA VAL A 150 5.87 10.00 -4.30
C VAL A 150 4.59 9.88 -3.49
N GLY A 151 3.60 10.75 -3.74
CA GLY A 151 2.30 10.69 -3.07
C GLY A 151 2.39 10.58 -1.55
N ALA A 152 1.68 9.60 -0.96
CA ALA A 152 1.72 9.34 0.48
C ALA A 152 3.07 8.78 0.96
N GLY A 153 3.94 8.33 0.05
CA GLY A 153 5.29 7.86 0.36
C GLY A 153 6.31 8.98 0.59
N VAL A 154 5.98 10.25 0.33
CA VAL A 154 6.94 11.36 0.50
C VAL A 154 7.45 11.45 1.94
N GLY A 155 6.54 11.47 2.92
CA GLY A 155 6.88 11.53 4.34
C GLY A 155 7.15 10.17 4.99
N ALA A 156 6.99 9.06 4.26
CA ALA A 156 7.03 7.72 4.83
C ALA A 156 8.44 7.27 5.29
N ARG A 157 8.51 6.52 6.40
CA ARG A 157 9.72 5.95 7.01
C ARG A 157 9.54 4.45 7.29
N ALA A 158 10.49 3.63 6.87
CA ALA A 158 10.50 2.19 7.12
C ALA A 158 11.59 1.86 8.16
N GLY A 159 11.21 1.86 9.44
CA GLY A 159 12.16 1.75 10.54
C GLY A 159 13.21 2.87 10.49
N LEU A 160 14.47 2.48 10.33
CA LEU A 160 15.61 3.41 10.27
C LEU A 160 15.75 4.15 8.94
N LEU A 161 15.09 3.65 7.89
CA LEU A 161 15.29 4.11 6.52
C LEU A 161 14.10 4.94 6.01
N LYS A 162 14.34 5.64 4.91
CA LYS A 162 13.26 6.22 4.12
C LYS A 162 12.35 5.11 3.59
N GLY A 163 11.06 5.24 3.87
CA GLY A 163 10.01 4.42 3.29
C GLY A 163 9.51 4.99 1.97
N GLY A 164 8.39 4.49 1.44
CA GLY A 164 7.88 4.98 0.16
C GLY A 164 6.64 4.25 -0.33
N VAL A 165 6.21 4.60 -1.53
CA VAL A 165 5.19 3.86 -2.27
C VAL A 165 5.85 2.71 -3.01
N GLY A 166 5.33 1.51 -2.88
CA GLY A 166 5.75 0.37 -3.68
C GLY A 166 4.57 -0.34 -4.33
N THR A 167 4.84 -1.09 -5.39
CA THR A 167 3.83 -1.87 -6.11
C THR A 167 4.42 -3.16 -6.68
N ALA A 168 3.58 -4.17 -6.85
CA ALA A 168 3.93 -5.46 -7.47
C ALA A 168 2.66 -6.14 -8.01
N SER A 169 2.82 -7.15 -8.86
CA SER A 169 1.73 -7.98 -9.37
C SER A 169 2.18 -9.41 -9.69
N ILE A 170 1.21 -10.33 -9.72
CA ILE A 170 1.35 -11.74 -10.10
C ILE A 170 0.12 -12.13 -10.91
N THR A 171 0.33 -12.77 -12.07
CA THR A 171 -0.74 -13.46 -12.80
C THR A 171 -0.70 -14.95 -12.48
N LEU A 172 -1.82 -15.48 -12.01
CA LEU A 172 -2.00 -16.88 -11.64
C LEU A 172 -2.19 -17.76 -12.89
N PRO A 173 -1.95 -19.08 -12.78
CA PRO A 173 -2.23 -20.03 -13.86
C PRO A 173 -3.69 -20.05 -14.34
N SER A 174 -4.63 -19.62 -13.49
CA SER A 174 -6.05 -19.46 -13.83
C SER A 174 -6.33 -18.27 -14.76
N GLY A 175 -5.33 -17.42 -15.03
CA GLY A 175 -5.49 -16.16 -15.76
C GLY A 175 -5.88 -14.98 -14.86
N VAL A 176 -6.19 -15.22 -13.58
CA VAL A 176 -6.46 -14.17 -12.60
C VAL A 176 -5.19 -13.38 -12.32
N THR A 177 -5.28 -12.06 -12.30
CA THR A 177 -4.20 -11.18 -11.88
C THR A 177 -4.46 -10.66 -10.46
N VAL A 178 -3.40 -10.61 -9.65
CA VAL A 178 -3.38 -9.98 -8.33
C VAL A 178 -2.29 -8.93 -8.33
N GLY A 179 -2.60 -7.74 -7.80
CA GLY A 179 -1.67 -6.63 -7.72
C GLY A 179 -1.74 -5.95 -6.36
N ALA A 180 -0.67 -5.28 -5.95
CA ALA A 180 -0.59 -4.57 -4.68
C ALA A 180 0.02 -3.18 -4.85
N VAL A 181 -0.44 -2.19 -4.08
CA VAL A 181 0.23 -0.92 -3.85
C VAL A 181 0.24 -0.62 -2.37
N VAL A 182 1.37 -0.14 -1.84
CA VAL A 182 1.58 0.03 -0.41
C VAL A 182 2.37 1.30 -0.12
N VAL A 183 2.01 1.99 0.97
CA VAL A 183 2.78 3.08 1.57
C VAL A 183 3.48 2.53 2.79
N VAL A 184 4.80 2.42 2.73
CA VAL A 184 5.63 1.78 3.75
C VAL A 184 6.09 2.81 4.77
N ASN A 185 5.35 2.97 5.87
CA ASN A 185 5.72 3.82 7.00
C ASN A 185 5.83 3.02 8.31
N SER A 186 6.46 1.84 8.31
CA SER A 186 6.46 0.87 9.42
C SER A 186 7.33 1.28 10.62
N VAL A 187 6.95 0.87 11.85
CA VAL A 187 7.90 0.86 13.00
C VAL A 187 9.05 -0.11 12.70
N GLY A 188 8.72 -1.31 12.23
CA GLY A 188 9.69 -2.35 11.94
C GLY A 188 10.60 -2.03 10.76
N ASN A 189 11.74 -2.72 10.75
CA ASN A 189 12.68 -2.66 9.64
C ASN A 189 12.21 -3.57 8.50
N VAL A 190 12.43 -3.13 7.26
CA VAL A 190 12.18 -3.94 6.05
C VAL A 190 13.39 -4.81 5.67
N VAL A 191 14.57 -4.42 6.16
CA VAL A 191 15.82 -5.16 6.00
C VAL A 191 16.40 -5.45 7.37
N ASP A 192 17.14 -6.55 7.48
CA ASP A 192 17.86 -6.90 8.69
C ASP A 192 19.02 -5.90 8.90
N PRO A 193 19.00 -5.09 9.98
CA PRO A 193 20.08 -4.14 10.23
C PRO A 193 21.45 -4.80 10.38
N ALA A 194 21.51 -6.08 10.77
CA ALA A 194 22.77 -6.80 10.93
C ALA A 194 23.42 -7.21 9.59
N THR A 195 22.62 -7.39 8.54
CA THR A 195 23.10 -7.88 7.24
C THR A 195 22.90 -6.89 6.10
N GLY A 196 22.00 -5.93 6.26
CA GLY A 196 21.55 -5.02 5.21
C GLY A 196 20.68 -5.68 4.13
N LEU A 197 20.25 -6.93 4.33
CA LEU A 197 19.45 -7.69 3.37
C LEU A 197 17.98 -7.79 3.81
N PRO A 198 17.02 -7.90 2.89
CA PRO A 198 15.61 -8.13 3.22
C PRO A 198 15.41 -9.43 4.03
N TRP A 199 14.39 -9.45 4.87
CA TRP A 199 14.05 -10.61 5.70
C TRP A 199 13.68 -11.85 4.87
N MET A 200 13.12 -11.65 3.68
CA MET A 200 12.76 -12.71 2.74
C MET A 200 13.93 -12.98 1.79
N ALA A 201 14.54 -14.15 1.92
CA ALA A 201 15.68 -14.54 1.10
C ALA A 201 15.36 -14.56 -0.41
N GLU A 202 14.16 -14.98 -0.80
CA GLU A 202 13.70 -15.00 -2.18
C GLU A 202 13.72 -13.61 -2.83
N LEU A 203 13.43 -12.56 -2.04
CA LEU A 203 13.48 -11.18 -2.52
C LEU A 203 14.91 -10.66 -2.72
N ILE A 204 15.92 -11.30 -2.13
CA ILE A 204 17.33 -10.97 -2.40
C ILE A 204 17.63 -11.28 -3.86
N ASP A 205 17.24 -12.48 -4.32
CA ASP A 205 17.46 -12.89 -5.72
C ASP A 205 16.57 -12.08 -6.68
N GLU A 206 15.29 -11.89 -6.36
CA GLU A 206 14.36 -11.14 -7.24
C GLU A 206 14.81 -9.70 -7.50
N PHE A 207 15.36 -9.02 -6.49
CA PHE A 207 15.85 -7.64 -6.61
C PHE A 207 17.35 -7.56 -6.92
N GLU A 208 17.97 -8.70 -7.27
CA GLU A 208 19.38 -8.81 -7.63
C GLU A 208 20.33 -8.23 -6.56
N LEU A 209 19.98 -8.41 -5.30
CA LEU A 209 20.74 -7.89 -4.17
C LEU A 209 21.89 -8.83 -3.81
N THR A 210 22.97 -8.23 -3.32
CA THR A 210 24.10 -8.93 -2.72
C THR A 210 24.36 -8.44 -1.30
N LYS A 211 25.03 -9.26 -0.49
CA LYS A 211 25.42 -8.83 0.85
C LYS A 211 26.32 -7.58 0.76
N PRO A 212 25.94 -6.45 1.37
CA PRO A 212 26.77 -5.25 1.36
C PRO A 212 28.05 -5.45 2.19
N PRO A 213 29.10 -4.63 1.98
CA PRO A 213 30.28 -4.60 2.84
C PRO A 213 29.91 -4.44 4.31
N ALA A 214 30.68 -5.09 5.20
CA ALA A 214 30.40 -5.09 6.63
C ALA A 214 30.30 -3.67 7.23
N GLU A 215 31.15 -2.75 6.79
CA GLU A 215 31.13 -1.34 7.21
C GLU A 215 29.78 -0.65 6.92
N GLN A 216 29.13 -0.98 5.79
CA GLN A 216 27.83 -0.40 5.43
C GLN A 216 26.71 -0.96 6.32
N ALA A 217 26.73 -2.26 6.60
CA ALA A 217 25.78 -2.88 7.53
C ALA A 217 25.97 -2.36 8.97
N GLU A 218 27.22 -2.18 9.41
CA GLU A 218 27.56 -1.58 10.71
C GLU A 218 27.05 -0.13 10.79
N ALA A 219 27.24 0.67 9.74
CA ALA A 219 26.72 2.03 9.68
C ALA A 219 25.18 2.09 9.75
N LEU A 220 24.48 1.16 9.09
CA LEU A 220 23.03 1.03 9.22
C LEU A 220 22.62 0.69 10.66
N ALA A 221 23.29 -0.28 11.29
CA ALA A 221 23.00 -0.71 12.66
C ALA A 221 23.28 0.38 13.71
N GLN A 222 24.11 1.37 13.39
CA GLN A 222 24.41 2.52 14.25
C GLN A 222 23.45 3.70 14.08
N LEU A 223 22.55 3.67 13.09
CA LEU A 223 21.55 4.74 12.95
C LEU A 223 20.68 4.83 14.21
N PRO A 224 20.39 6.05 14.70
CA PRO A 224 19.62 6.22 15.91
C PRO A 224 18.21 5.67 15.73
N THR A 225 17.82 4.76 16.63
CA THR A 225 16.48 4.19 16.71
C THR A 225 15.47 5.17 17.31
N GLU A 226 15.61 6.48 17.07
CA GLU A 226 14.63 7.47 17.53
C GLU A 226 13.27 7.09 16.96
N ALA A 227 12.52 6.34 17.77
CA ALA A 227 11.27 5.75 17.38
C ALA A 227 10.31 6.90 17.16
N SER A 228 9.87 7.07 15.92
CA SER A 228 8.60 7.76 15.70
C SER A 228 7.57 7.03 16.56
N PRO A 229 6.89 7.71 17.49
CA PRO A 229 6.04 7.05 18.48
C PRO A 229 4.79 6.41 17.83
N MET A 230 4.52 6.69 16.57
CA MET A 230 3.44 6.11 15.77
C MET A 230 3.92 5.96 14.33
N ASN A 231 3.66 4.81 13.74
CA ASN A 231 4.00 4.47 12.35
C ASN A 231 2.85 3.62 11.78
N THR A 232 2.80 3.35 10.49
CA THR A 232 1.66 2.67 9.84
C THR A 232 2.04 2.19 8.44
N THR A 233 1.85 0.94 8.08
CA THR A 233 1.92 0.48 6.68
C THR A 233 0.53 0.26 6.12
N ILE A 234 0.15 1.01 5.09
CA ILE A 234 -1.19 0.96 4.49
C ILE A 234 -1.13 0.58 3.03
N GLY A 235 -2.05 -0.24 2.57
CA GLY A 235 -2.01 -0.72 1.20
C GLY A 235 -3.35 -1.14 0.63
N VAL A 236 -3.34 -1.37 -0.67
CA VAL A 236 -4.44 -1.94 -1.43
C VAL A 236 -3.90 -3.17 -2.16
N VAL A 237 -4.59 -4.29 -2.03
CA VAL A 237 -4.45 -5.44 -2.93
C VAL A 237 -5.66 -5.48 -3.85
N ALA A 238 -5.44 -5.64 -5.15
CA ALA A 238 -6.49 -5.73 -6.15
C ALA A 238 -6.41 -7.07 -6.88
N THR A 239 -7.55 -7.57 -7.35
CA THR A 239 -7.63 -8.71 -8.26
C THR A 239 -8.73 -8.50 -9.29
N ASP A 240 -8.58 -9.14 -10.45
CA ASP A 240 -9.64 -9.19 -11.46
C ASP A 240 -10.61 -10.36 -11.23
N ALA A 241 -10.36 -11.25 -10.27
CA ALA A 241 -11.27 -12.33 -9.93
C ALA A 241 -12.64 -11.82 -9.45
N VAL A 242 -13.70 -12.55 -9.80
CA VAL A 242 -15.02 -12.38 -9.18
C VAL A 242 -14.97 -12.91 -7.75
N LEU A 243 -15.08 -12.01 -6.77
CA LEU A 243 -15.08 -12.35 -5.34
C LEU A 243 -16.23 -11.64 -4.61
N SER A 244 -16.79 -12.32 -3.61
CA SER A 244 -17.73 -11.75 -2.65
C SER A 244 -17.03 -10.80 -1.65
N PRO A 245 -17.76 -9.92 -0.95
CA PRO A 245 -17.17 -9.08 0.12
C PRO A 245 -16.47 -9.91 1.21
N ALA A 246 -17.03 -11.07 1.57
CA ALA A 246 -16.42 -11.97 2.54
C ALA A 246 -15.10 -12.59 2.03
N ALA A 247 -15.06 -12.96 0.74
CA ALA A 247 -13.86 -13.42 0.06
C ALA A 247 -12.79 -12.31 -0.01
N CYS A 248 -13.15 -11.08 -0.38
CA CYS A 248 -12.25 -9.93 -0.33
C CYS A 248 -11.68 -9.72 1.09
N ARG A 249 -12.51 -9.86 2.13
CA ARG A 249 -12.03 -9.71 3.52
C ARG A 249 -11.00 -10.79 3.86
N ARG A 250 -11.19 -12.02 3.39
CA ARG A 250 -10.18 -13.09 3.55
C ARG A 250 -8.89 -12.79 2.79
N VAL A 251 -8.96 -12.20 1.60
CA VAL A 251 -7.79 -11.76 0.84
C VAL A 251 -7.05 -10.63 1.56
N ALA A 252 -7.75 -9.63 2.11
CA ALA A 252 -7.16 -8.58 2.93
C ALA A 252 -6.42 -9.16 4.14
N ILE A 253 -7.06 -10.10 4.85
CA ILE A 253 -6.44 -10.84 5.96
C ILE A 253 -5.14 -11.55 5.51
N ALA A 254 -5.18 -12.31 4.42
CA ALA A 254 -4.01 -13.04 3.93
C ALA A 254 -2.88 -12.11 3.45
N ALA A 255 -3.23 -10.93 2.91
CA ALA A 255 -2.24 -9.95 2.48
C ALA A 255 -1.35 -9.46 3.65
N HIS A 256 -1.90 -9.36 4.87
CA HIS A 256 -1.11 -9.01 6.06
C HIS A 256 0.05 -9.98 6.34
N ASP A 257 -0.02 -11.24 5.89
CA ASP A 257 1.10 -12.17 5.99
C ASP A 257 2.31 -11.69 5.16
N GLY A 258 2.07 -10.96 4.08
CA GLY A 258 3.11 -10.28 3.30
C GLY A 258 3.80 -9.17 4.09
N LEU A 259 3.04 -8.38 4.86
CA LEU A 259 3.61 -7.37 5.77
C LEU A 259 4.45 -8.04 6.86
N ALA A 260 3.93 -9.08 7.51
CA ALA A 260 4.64 -9.78 8.57
C ALA A 260 5.92 -10.49 8.09
N ARG A 261 5.96 -10.97 6.84
CA ARG A 261 7.16 -11.57 6.24
C ARG A 261 8.23 -10.55 5.84
N SER A 262 7.81 -9.34 5.47
CA SER A 262 8.71 -8.30 4.93
C SER A 262 9.08 -7.20 5.93
N ILE A 263 8.36 -7.07 7.05
CA ILE A 263 8.56 -6.04 8.07
C ILE A 263 8.72 -6.69 9.44
N ARG A 264 9.76 -6.31 10.18
CA ARG A 264 10.01 -6.86 11.52
C ARG A 264 10.37 -5.79 12.57
N PRO A 265 9.58 -5.65 13.65
CA PRO A 265 8.23 -6.21 13.85
C PRO A 265 7.16 -5.50 12.98
N ALA A 266 6.07 -6.20 12.67
CA ALA A 266 4.85 -5.62 12.08
C ALA A 266 3.68 -5.65 13.09
N HIS A 267 2.62 -4.89 12.84
CA HIS A 267 1.37 -4.89 13.62
C HIS A 267 1.58 -4.56 15.11
N THR A 268 2.54 -3.69 15.42
CA THR A 268 2.77 -3.29 16.81
C THR A 268 1.59 -2.42 17.31
N PRO A 269 1.47 -2.21 18.64
CA PRO A 269 0.50 -1.26 19.18
C PRO A 269 0.64 0.18 18.67
N LEU A 270 1.79 0.51 18.07
CA LEU A 270 2.10 1.82 17.51
C LEU A 270 1.88 1.87 15.98
N ASP A 271 1.59 0.72 15.36
CA ASP A 271 1.31 0.62 13.94
C ASP A 271 -0.19 0.77 13.68
N GLY A 272 -0.58 1.47 12.62
CA GLY A 272 -1.96 1.53 12.12
C GLY A 272 -2.22 0.62 10.91
N ASP A 273 -1.47 -0.47 10.77
CA ASP A 273 -1.43 -1.30 9.56
C ASP A 273 -2.82 -1.71 9.06
N THR A 274 -3.13 -1.33 7.81
CA THR A 274 -4.45 -1.50 7.19
C THR A 274 -4.31 -1.89 5.72
N VAL A 275 -4.99 -2.97 5.31
CA VAL A 275 -5.01 -3.42 3.92
C VAL A 275 -6.45 -3.48 3.39
N PHE A 276 -6.69 -2.80 2.27
CA PHE A 276 -7.93 -2.92 1.51
C PHE A 276 -7.78 -3.97 0.42
N ALA A 277 -8.79 -4.81 0.21
CA ALA A 277 -8.84 -5.74 -0.90
C ALA A 277 -9.93 -5.30 -1.89
N LEU A 278 -9.59 -5.24 -3.17
CA LEU A 278 -10.47 -4.86 -4.28
C LEU A 278 -10.59 -6.02 -5.28
N ALA A 279 -11.80 -6.32 -5.73
CA ALA A 279 -12.08 -7.31 -6.76
C ALA A 279 -12.89 -6.67 -7.90
N THR A 280 -12.27 -6.50 -9.07
CA THR A 280 -12.91 -5.83 -10.21
C THR A 280 -13.93 -6.74 -10.93
N GLY A 281 -13.84 -8.05 -10.72
CA GLY A 281 -14.80 -9.04 -11.22
C GLY A 281 -14.74 -9.28 -12.72
N ALA A 282 -13.61 -9.00 -13.38
CA ALA A 282 -13.43 -9.21 -14.81
C ALA A 282 -13.16 -10.68 -15.19
N VAL A 283 -12.69 -11.51 -14.25
CA VAL A 283 -12.33 -12.92 -14.47
C VAL A 283 -13.16 -13.83 -13.58
N GLU A 284 -14.01 -14.65 -14.21
CA GLU A 284 -14.75 -15.70 -13.52
C GLU A 284 -13.95 -17.01 -13.54
N VAL A 285 -13.73 -17.60 -12.37
CA VAL A 285 -13.09 -18.90 -12.23
C VAL A 285 -14.12 -19.89 -11.70
N PRO A 286 -14.44 -20.98 -12.43
CA PRO A 286 -15.42 -21.93 -11.97
C PRO A 286 -14.95 -22.61 -10.68
N PRO A 287 -15.86 -22.90 -9.73
CA PRO A 287 -15.51 -23.59 -8.51
C PRO A 287 -15.02 -25.01 -8.80
N ASP A 288 -14.16 -25.53 -7.92
CA ASP A 288 -13.68 -26.91 -8.00
C ASP A 288 -14.85 -27.89 -7.85
N PRO A 289 -15.12 -28.77 -8.84
CA PRO A 289 -16.19 -29.75 -8.74
C PRO A 289 -15.98 -30.78 -7.62
N GLY A 290 -14.75 -30.94 -7.13
CA GLY A 290 -14.40 -31.80 -6.00
C GLY A 290 -14.59 -31.15 -4.63
N LEU A 291 -14.97 -29.86 -4.58
CA LEU A 291 -15.12 -29.14 -3.31
C LEU A 291 -16.30 -29.70 -2.49
N PRO A 292 -16.11 -30.04 -1.21
CA PRO A 292 -17.20 -30.45 -0.35
C PRO A 292 -18.32 -29.41 -0.30
N ALA A 293 -19.58 -29.85 -0.46
CA ALA A 293 -20.76 -28.97 -0.52
C ALA A 293 -20.98 -28.08 0.73
N ALA A 294 -20.32 -28.40 1.86
CA ALA A 294 -20.36 -27.60 3.07
C ALA A 294 -19.41 -26.38 3.06
N LEU A 295 -18.50 -26.28 2.08
CA LEU A 295 -17.58 -25.16 1.93
C LEU A 295 -18.11 -24.14 0.93
N SER A 296 -17.67 -22.88 1.06
CA SER A 296 -17.98 -21.85 0.06
C SER A 296 -17.37 -22.22 -1.28
N PRO A 297 -18.09 -22.11 -2.42
CA PRO A 297 -17.53 -22.33 -3.76
C PRO A 297 -16.27 -21.50 -4.06
N GLU A 298 -16.11 -20.35 -3.38
CA GLU A 298 -14.96 -19.45 -3.55
C GLU A 298 -13.70 -19.94 -2.83
N THR A 299 -13.77 -21.00 -2.01
CA THR A 299 -12.68 -21.42 -1.10
C THR A 299 -11.34 -21.58 -1.82
N GLY A 300 -11.30 -22.34 -2.92
CA GLY A 300 -10.06 -22.57 -3.67
C GLY A 300 -9.51 -21.29 -4.29
N LEU A 301 -10.38 -20.46 -4.85
CA LEU A 301 -9.99 -19.18 -5.48
C LEU A 301 -9.45 -18.19 -4.45
N VAL A 302 -10.14 -18.04 -3.31
CA VAL A 302 -9.70 -17.17 -2.20
C VAL A 302 -8.36 -17.61 -1.63
N SER A 303 -8.11 -18.92 -1.52
CA SER A 303 -6.81 -19.42 -1.09
C SER A 303 -5.69 -19.03 -2.07
N ALA A 304 -5.90 -19.21 -3.37
CA ALA A 304 -4.89 -18.86 -4.39
C ALA A 304 -4.66 -17.35 -4.48
N VAL A 305 -5.73 -16.55 -4.52
CA VAL A 305 -5.65 -15.08 -4.57
C VAL A 305 -5.05 -14.53 -3.27
N GLY A 306 -5.44 -15.06 -2.12
CA GLY A 306 -4.91 -14.64 -0.82
C GLY A 306 -3.40 -14.88 -0.68
N ALA A 307 -2.90 -16.05 -1.13
CA ALA A 307 -1.48 -16.34 -1.16
C ALA A 307 -0.72 -15.34 -2.05
N ALA A 308 -1.20 -15.13 -3.28
CA ALA A 308 -0.61 -14.16 -4.21
C ALA A 308 -0.70 -12.71 -3.70
N ALA A 309 -1.75 -12.35 -2.97
CA ALA A 309 -1.89 -11.03 -2.34
C ALA A 309 -0.82 -10.80 -1.27
N GLY A 310 -0.54 -11.82 -0.43
CA GLY A 310 0.56 -11.79 0.52
C GLY A 310 1.92 -11.61 -0.17
N ASP A 311 2.17 -12.36 -1.24
CA ASP A 311 3.43 -12.28 -1.99
C ASP A 311 3.60 -10.93 -2.71
N CYS A 312 2.55 -10.45 -3.38
CA CYS A 312 2.55 -9.12 -4.00
C CYS A 312 2.80 -8.03 -2.97
N LEU A 313 2.17 -8.09 -1.79
CA LEU A 313 2.33 -7.05 -0.79
C LEU A 313 3.75 -7.05 -0.20
N ALA A 314 4.35 -8.22 0.05
CA ALA A 314 5.74 -8.32 0.49
C ALA A 314 6.73 -7.76 -0.55
N ARG A 315 6.54 -8.11 -1.83
CA ARG A 315 7.33 -7.59 -2.95
C ARG A 315 7.19 -6.08 -3.08
N ALA A 316 5.96 -5.56 -2.98
CA ALA A 316 5.67 -4.14 -3.03
C ALA A 316 6.34 -3.37 -1.88
N VAL A 317 6.35 -3.92 -0.66
CA VAL A 317 7.04 -3.29 0.48
C VAL A 317 8.51 -3.07 0.18
N LEU A 318 9.24 -4.10 -0.27
CA LEU A 318 10.66 -3.97 -0.58
C LEU A 318 10.90 -3.04 -1.77
N ALA A 319 10.08 -3.14 -2.82
CA ALA A 319 10.16 -2.26 -3.99
C ALA A 319 10.04 -0.77 -3.59
N GLY A 320 9.12 -0.44 -2.68
CA GLY A 320 8.92 0.92 -2.20
C GLY A 320 10.12 1.47 -1.44
N VAL A 321 10.73 0.66 -0.58
CA VAL A 321 11.93 1.06 0.19
C VAL A 321 13.17 1.20 -0.71
N ILE A 322 13.35 0.30 -1.68
CA ILE A 322 14.47 0.36 -2.62
C ILE A 322 14.36 1.57 -3.57
N ALA A 323 13.14 1.92 -3.99
CA ALA A 323 12.87 3.05 -4.88
C ALA A 323 12.91 4.42 -4.17
N ALA A 324 12.88 4.45 -2.84
CA ALA A 324 12.83 5.69 -2.08
C ALA A 324 14.10 6.54 -2.22
N ALA A 325 13.89 7.85 -2.37
CA ALA A 325 14.93 8.88 -2.30
C ALA A 325 14.91 9.58 -0.93
N PRO A 326 16.08 9.97 -0.38
CA PRO A 326 16.16 10.57 0.95
C PRO A 326 15.36 11.89 1.03
N VAL A 327 14.76 12.15 2.19
CA VAL A 327 13.99 13.37 2.50
C VAL A 327 14.28 13.76 3.94
N ALA A 328 14.39 15.07 4.21
CA ALA A 328 14.56 15.59 5.57
C ALA A 328 15.71 14.95 6.37
N GLY A 329 16.81 14.59 5.69
CA GLY A 329 17.96 13.91 6.29
C GLY A 329 17.76 12.43 6.62
N ILE A 330 16.58 11.86 6.34
CA ILE A 330 16.31 10.43 6.49
C ILE A 330 16.94 9.68 5.32
N PRO A 331 17.89 8.77 5.56
CA PRO A 331 18.64 8.12 4.49
C PRO A 331 17.82 7.03 3.81
N SER A 332 18.01 6.84 2.50
CA SER A 332 17.39 5.73 1.77
C SER A 332 18.23 4.46 1.84
N TYR A 333 17.61 3.31 1.55
CA TYR A 333 18.31 2.03 1.47
C TYR A 333 19.52 2.08 0.51
N ARG A 334 19.33 2.64 -0.69
CA ARG A 334 20.38 2.79 -1.70
C ARG A 334 21.53 3.69 -1.25
N ALA A 335 21.24 4.72 -0.45
CA ALA A 335 22.26 5.63 0.07
C ALA A 335 23.10 4.96 1.18
N MET A 336 22.47 4.18 2.06
CA MET A 336 23.17 3.49 3.16
C MET A 336 23.93 2.26 2.70
N LEU A 337 23.36 1.50 1.75
CA LEU A 337 23.85 0.19 1.35
C LEU A 337 24.11 0.12 -0.17
N PRO A 338 24.91 1.04 -0.76
CA PRO A 338 25.16 1.02 -2.20
C PRO A 338 25.86 -0.28 -2.66
N GLY A 339 26.60 -0.95 -1.77
CA GLY A 339 27.24 -2.25 -2.06
C GLY A 339 26.27 -3.42 -2.22
N ALA A 340 24.98 -3.23 -1.87
CA ALA A 340 23.96 -4.25 -2.10
C ALA A 340 23.56 -4.39 -3.58
N PHE A 341 23.91 -3.43 -4.44
CA PHE A 341 23.55 -3.38 -5.86
C PHE A 341 24.73 -3.68 -6.80
N GLY A 342 25.83 -4.20 -6.27
CA GLY A 342 27.00 -4.59 -7.07
C GLY A 342 26.79 -5.93 -7.78
N THR A 343 27.47 -6.14 -8.89
CA THR A 343 27.49 -7.45 -9.58
C THR A 343 27.99 -8.53 -8.63
N ARG A 344 27.24 -9.63 -8.50
CA ARG A 344 27.73 -10.88 -7.90
C ARG A 344 29.09 -11.17 -8.53
N ALA A 345 30.16 -11.20 -7.73
CA ALA A 345 31.42 -11.73 -8.21
C ALA A 345 31.11 -13.16 -8.69
N GLU A 346 31.29 -13.42 -9.99
CA GLU A 346 31.21 -14.78 -10.52
C GLU A 346 32.13 -15.64 -9.66
N GLY A 347 31.52 -16.55 -8.91
CA GLY A 347 32.27 -17.46 -8.06
C GLY A 347 33.17 -18.29 -8.96
N ASN A 348 34.48 -18.05 -8.88
CA ASN A 348 35.48 -19.01 -9.30
C ASN A 348 35.34 -20.26 -8.43
N GLY A 349 34.93 -21.38 -9.05
CA GLY A 349 35.15 -22.74 -8.55
C GLY A 349 33.92 -23.46 -8.03
#